data_AF-A0A6A7K044-F1
#
_entry.id   AF-A0A6A7K044-F1
#
_cell.length_a   1.000
_cell.length_b   1.000
_cell.length_c   1.000
_cell.angle_alpha   90.00
_cell.angle_beta   90.00
_cell.angle_gamma   90.00
#
_symmetry.space_group_name_H-M   'P 1'
#
loop_
_entity.id
_entity.type
_entity.pdbx_description
1 polymer ?
#
loop_
_entity_poly.entity_id
_entity_poly.type
_entity_poly.pdbx_seq_one_letter_code
_entity_poly.pdbx_strand_id
1 'polypeptide(L)'
;MARRRRKKQGTVLSSVIVLVAIAWGLFTKAGSDPSGSQFLKNFTGNHDEHVTNTIGDATKANKTYGGLSDADYKKLANLNFKNGGKAFTEVNHNQSTLVKNSWKVNRVIYSNLDSLNRTSRPNTAFLEKRNVANDSLRVRQFVEPTGWHYNRRNGTQIYNRGHLIAYSVSAGIDQSGNYDPRNQSGDQNNPKNLFTQSAFSNQKIQTIFEAKVRKALRQNKRVIYQATAIFRGNELMARGVNLQAVSTDGTLNFNIYLYNVQPGYEFNYNNGRAKVNHQIQVNE
;
A
#
# COMPACT_ATOMS: atom_id res chain seq x y z
N MET A 1 -43.72 50.61 -37.85
CA MET A 1 -42.28 50.37 -38.08
C MET A 1 -41.64 49.79 -36.82
N ALA A 2 -41.49 48.46 -36.79
CA ALA A 2 -40.98 47.72 -35.63
C ALA A 2 -39.47 47.47 -35.77
N ARG A 3 -38.65 48.02 -34.86
CA ARG A 3 -37.22 47.71 -34.75
C ARG A 3 -36.98 46.65 -33.67
N ARG A 4 -36.83 45.41 -34.15
CA ARG A 4 -36.41 44.20 -33.41
C ARG A 4 -35.06 44.42 -32.70
N ARG A 5 -35.05 44.38 -31.35
CA ARG A 5 -33.82 44.23 -30.55
C ARG A 5 -33.47 42.74 -30.45
N ARG A 6 -32.38 42.32 -31.11
CA ARG A 6 -31.80 40.97 -31.00
C ARG A 6 -31.15 40.82 -29.61
N LYS A 7 -31.72 39.95 -28.76
CA LYS A 7 -31.08 39.41 -27.55
C LYS A 7 -29.97 38.45 -27.99
N LYS A 8 -28.71 38.74 -27.70
CA LYS A 8 -27.60 37.78 -27.81
C LYS A 8 -27.72 36.81 -26.63
N GLN A 9 -28.15 35.58 -26.90
CA GLN A 9 -27.98 34.46 -25.98
C GLN A 9 -26.50 34.04 -26.02
N GLY A 10 -25.78 34.27 -24.92
CA GLY A 10 -24.47 33.67 -24.71
C GLY A 10 -24.65 32.25 -24.18
N THR A 11 -24.56 31.27 -25.07
CA THR A 11 -24.36 29.87 -24.68
C THR A 11 -22.92 29.71 -24.22
N VAL A 12 -22.69 29.71 -22.91
CA VAL A 12 -21.43 29.23 -22.34
C VAL A 12 -21.50 27.71 -22.36
N LEU A 13 -21.07 27.12 -23.48
CA LEU A 13 -20.66 25.71 -23.52
C LEU A 13 -19.44 25.58 -22.60
N SER A 14 -19.69 25.17 -21.35
CA SER A 14 -18.65 24.72 -20.43
C SER A 14 -18.19 23.33 -20.88
N SER A 15 -17.40 23.30 -21.94
CA SER A 15 -16.67 22.12 -22.38
C SER A 15 -15.60 21.83 -21.33
N VAL A 16 -15.91 20.93 -20.39
CA VAL A 16 -14.91 20.31 -19.52
C VAL A 16 -14.02 19.46 -20.42
N ILE A 17 -12.93 20.03 -20.90
CA ILE A 17 -11.85 19.25 -21.50
C ILE A 17 -11.08 18.63 -20.34
N VAL A 18 -11.42 17.38 -20.03
CA VAL A 18 -10.57 16.48 -19.25
C VAL A 18 -9.31 16.24 -20.07
N LEU A 19 -8.25 17.01 -19.84
CA LEU A 19 -6.91 16.71 -20.38
C LEU A 19 -6.23 15.65 -19.52
N VAL A 20 -6.62 14.40 -19.80
CA VAL A 20 -5.77 13.24 -20.12
C VAL A 20 -4.30 13.33 -19.66
N ALA A 21 -4.00 12.56 -18.61
CA ALA A 21 -3.05 11.43 -18.63
C ALA A 21 -1.62 11.56 -19.21
N ILE A 22 -0.99 12.73 -19.31
CA ILE A 22 0.38 12.82 -19.85
C ILE A 22 1.49 12.87 -18.77
N ALA A 23 1.18 13.16 -17.50
CA ALA A 23 2.22 13.27 -16.46
C ALA A 23 2.59 11.96 -15.73
N TRP A 24 1.95 10.83 -16.04
CA TRP A 24 2.32 9.52 -15.47
C TRP A 24 3.36 8.78 -16.33
N GLY A 25 3.34 9.01 -17.65
CA GLY A 25 4.13 8.24 -18.63
C GLY A 25 5.65 8.39 -18.54
N LEU A 26 6.17 9.43 -17.86
CA LEU A 26 7.61 9.71 -17.83
C LEU A 26 8.37 9.06 -16.66
N PHE A 27 7.68 8.37 -15.74
CA PHE A 27 8.33 7.50 -14.73
C PHE A 27 7.90 6.03 -14.83
N THR A 28 7.08 5.67 -15.83
CA THR A 28 6.67 4.29 -16.09
C THR A 28 7.55 3.62 -17.15
N LYS A 29 8.82 3.38 -16.85
CA LYS A 29 9.49 2.14 -17.31
C LYS A 29 9.23 0.98 -16.33
N ALA A 30 8.02 0.98 -15.76
CA ALA A 30 7.41 -0.11 -14.98
C ALA A 30 5.90 -0.24 -15.33
N GLY A 31 5.53 0.16 -16.56
CA GLY A 31 4.14 0.34 -16.99
C GLY A 31 3.58 -0.71 -17.95
N SER A 32 4.29 -1.79 -18.25
CA SER A 32 3.82 -2.84 -19.19
C SER A 32 3.42 -4.14 -18.51
N ASP A 33 3.31 -4.16 -17.18
CA ASP A 33 3.05 -5.39 -16.44
C ASP A 33 2.00 -5.23 -15.33
N PRO A 34 0.72 -5.09 -15.70
CA PRO A 34 -0.41 -5.09 -14.75
C PRO A 34 -0.50 -6.38 -13.92
N SER A 35 0.26 -7.41 -14.31
CA SER A 35 0.36 -8.67 -13.59
C SER A 35 1.49 -8.73 -12.55
N GLY A 36 2.45 -7.80 -12.60
CA GLY A 36 3.72 -7.95 -11.90
C GLY A 36 4.50 -9.18 -12.34
N SER A 37 4.16 -9.84 -13.45
CA SER A 37 4.81 -11.05 -13.98
C SER A 37 6.25 -10.86 -14.48
N GLN A 38 6.58 -9.76 -15.18
CA GLN A 38 7.95 -9.39 -15.55
C GLN A 38 8.76 -9.00 -14.32
N PHE A 39 8.15 -8.23 -13.40
CA PHE A 39 8.79 -7.89 -12.13
C PHE A 39 9.04 -9.15 -11.26
N LEU A 40 8.05 -10.05 -11.16
CA LEU A 40 8.17 -11.34 -10.49
C LEU A 40 9.17 -12.25 -11.20
N LYS A 41 9.25 -12.29 -12.54
CA LYS A 41 10.27 -13.07 -13.28
C LYS A 41 11.68 -12.58 -12.97
N ASN A 42 11.89 -11.27 -12.91
CA ASN A 42 13.19 -10.69 -12.54
C ASN A 42 13.55 -10.92 -11.06
N PHE A 43 12.56 -11.05 -10.17
CA PHE A 43 12.75 -11.33 -8.74
C PHE A 43 12.78 -12.83 -8.38
N THR A 44 12.18 -13.70 -9.21
CA THR A 44 12.13 -15.16 -9.02
C THR A 44 13.23 -15.89 -9.78
N GLY A 45 14.09 -15.17 -10.52
CA GLY A 45 15.38 -15.71 -10.93
C GLY A 45 16.19 -16.00 -9.68
N ASN A 46 16.30 -17.29 -9.33
CA ASN A 46 17.16 -17.92 -8.32
C ASN A 46 18.16 -16.98 -7.62
N HIS A 47 17.67 -16.13 -6.73
CA HIS A 47 18.49 -15.44 -5.74
C HIS A 47 18.09 -16.03 -4.39
N ASP A 48 18.72 -17.15 -4.06
CA ASP A 48 18.90 -17.62 -2.68
C ASP A 48 19.82 -16.64 -1.93
N GLU A 49 19.47 -15.36 -1.91
CA GLU A 49 20.08 -14.42 -0.99
C GLU A 49 19.33 -14.52 0.33
N HIS A 50 19.85 -15.37 1.21
CA HIS A 50 19.54 -15.36 2.64
C HIS A 50 19.32 -13.91 3.13
N VAL A 51 18.08 -13.57 3.47
CA VAL A 51 17.76 -12.31 4.12
C VAL A 51 18.39 -12.39 5.51
N THR A 52 19.53 -11.73 5.69
CA THR A 52 20.33 -11.81 6.93
C THR A 52 19.71 -11.06 8.11
N ASN A 53 18.67 -10.26 7.86
CA ASN A 53 17.87 -9.64 8.90
C ASN A 53 16.56 -10.41 9.03
N THR A 54 16.39 -11.14 10.13
CA THR A 54 15.14 -11.81 10.47
C THR A 54 14.70 -11.37 11.87
N ILE A 55 13.39 -11.20 12.04
CA ILE A 55 12.77 -11.18 13.36
C ILE A 55 12.25 -12.59 13.59
N GLY A 56 12.77 -13.25 14.62
CA GLY A 56 12.37 -14.60 15.01
C GLY A 56 10.91 -14.69 15.49
N ASP A 57 10.59 -15.77 16.21
CA ASP A 57 9.25 -16.15 16.66
C ASP A 57 8.34 -14.95 16.98
N ALA A 58 7.40 -14.69 16.08
CA ALA A 58 6.39 -13.67 16.30
C ALA A 58 5.20 -14.28 17.03
N THR A 59 4.63 -13.53 17.95
CA THR A 59 3.45 -13.95 18.69
C THR A 59 2.21 -13.57 17.89
N LYS A 60 1.28 -14.52 17.78
CA LYS A 60 -0.04 -14.29 17.20
C LYS A 60 -0.87 -13.33 18.07
N ALA A 61 -1.47 -12.32 17.48
CA ALA A 61 -2.42 -11.45 18.17
C ALA A 61 -3.66 -12.21 18.67
N ASN A 62 -4.21 -11.79 19.81
CA ASN A 62 -5.45 -12.33 20.37
C ASN A 62 -6.70 -11.83 19.62
N LYS A 63 -6.78 -12.17 18.33
CA LYS A 63 -7.91 -11.91 17.43
C LYS A 63 -8.26 -13.20 16.70
N THR A 64 -9.54 -13.37 16.34
CA THR A 64 -10.03 -14.56 15.64
C THR A 64 -9.27 -14.87 14.33
N TYR A 65 -8.75 -13.84 13.66
CA TYR A 65 -7.99 -13.95 12.41
C TYR A 65 -6.46 -13.86 12.61
N GLY A 66 -5.97 -13.78 13.85
CA GLY A 66 -4.55 -13.61 14.18
C GLY A 66 -4.01 -12.25 13.77
N GLY A 67 -2.71 -12.21 13.43
CA GLY A 67 -2.01 -11.01 13.00
C GLY A 67 -0.93 -10.56 13.97
N LEU A 68 -0.34 -9.41 13.66
CA LEU A 68 0.77 -8.81 14.43
C LEU A 68 0.34 -8.48 15.87
N SER A 69 1.06 -9.02 16.86
CA SER A 69 0.84 -8.70 18.28
C SER A 69 1.31 -7.29 18.64
N ASP A 70 0.80 -6.73 19.75
CA ASP A 70 1.27 -5.43 20.27
C ASP A 70 2.76 -5.47 20.68
N ALA A 71 3.25 -6.62 21.14
CA ALA A 71 4.65 -6.81 21.48
C ALA A 71 5.53 -6.75 20.23
N ASP A 72 5.14 -7.44 19.16
CA ASP A 72 5.90 -7.41 17.90
C ASP A 72 5.76 -6.08 17.18
N TYR A 73 4.61 -5.40 17.29
CA TYR A 73 4.47 -4.01 16.86
C TYR A 73 5.54 -3.12 17.50
N LYS A 74 5.73 -3.22 18.82
CA LYS A 74 6.75 -2.43 19.54
C LYS A 74 8.16 -2.80 19.10
N LYS A 75 8.46 -4.09 18.88
CA LYS A 75 9.75 -4.53 18.32
C LYS A 75 10.00 -3.88 16.96
N LEU A 76 9.04 -3.96 16.05
CA LEU A 76 9.11 -3.35 14.73
C LEU A 76 9.28 -1.83 14.79
N ALA A 77 8.55 -1.16 15.69
CA ALA A 77 8.64 0.29 15.87
C ALA A 77 10.04 0.73 16.31
N ASN A 78 10.77 -0.12 17.04
CA ASN A 78 12.11 0.17 17.53
C ASN A 78 13.22 -0.13 16.51
N LEU A 79 12.91 -0.76 15.37
CA LEU A 79 13.89 -0.98 14.32
C LEU A 79 14.30 0.32 13.64
N ASN A 80 15.59 0.42 13.31
CA ASN A 80 16.12 1.46 12.43
C ASN A 80 16.63 0.81 11.16
N PHE A 81 16.36 1.45 10.02
CA PHE A 81 16.97 1.03 8.76
C PHE A 81 18.49 1.22 8.84
N LYS A 82 19.25 0.19 8.48
CA LYS A 82 20.71 0.26 8.36
C LYS A 82 21.05 0.69 6.93
N ASN A 83 21.77 1.81 6.79
CA ASN A 83 22.19 2.30 5.48
C ASN A 83 22.93 1.23 4.67
N GLY A 84 22.62 1.10 3.38
CA GLY A 84 23.12 0.02 2.52
C GLY A 84 22.52 -1.36 2.82
N GLY A 85 21.52 -1.45 3.69
CA GLY A 85 20.78 -2.68 3.99
C GLY A 85 19.62 -2.93 3.04
N LYS A 86 19.00 -4.12 3.15
CA LYS A 86 17.79 -4.49 2.40
C LYS A 86 16.58 -3.66 2.82
N ALA A 87 15.70 -3.37 1.86
CA ALA A 87 14.51 -2.55 2.06
C ALA A 87 13.41 -3.22 2.89
N PHE A 88 13.51 -4.53 3.12
CA PHE A 88 12.61 -5.30 3.97
C PHE A 88 13.36 -6.39 4.74
N THR A 89 12.70 -6.92 5.77
CA THR A 89 13.17 -8.04 6.60
C THR A 89 12.05 -9.05 6.76
N GLU A 90 12.39 -10.32 6.88
CA GLU A 90 11.42 -11.37 7.19
C GLU A 90 11.06 -11.33 8.68
N VAL A 91 9.78 -11.58 8.96
CA VAL A 91 9.23 -11.67 10.31
C VAL A 91 8.70 -13.08 10.49
N ASN A 92 8.94 -13.69 11.65
CA ASN A 92 8.45 -15.02 11.98
C ASN A 92 8.86 -16.08 10.94
N HIS A 93 10.13 -16.08 10.52
CA HIS A 93 10.64 -16.99 9.48
C HIS A 93 9.83 -16.93 8.18
N ASN A 94 9.38 -15.72 7.83
CA ASN A 94 8.49 -15.45 6.71
C ASN A 94 7.18 -16.22 6.76
N GLN A 95 6.73 -16.62 7.95
CA GLN A 95 5.44 -17.29 8.15
C GLN A 95 4.44 -16.32 8.74
N SER A 96 3.28 -16.22 8.10
CA SER A 96 2.14 -15.45 8.60
C SER A 96 1.67 -15.96 9.95
N THR A 97 1.26 -15.04 10.82
CA THR A 97 0.59 -15.36 12.09
C THR A 97 -0.94 -15.41 11.92
N LEU A 98 -1.44 -15.15 10.71
CA LEU A 98 -2.87 -15.16 10.39
C LEU A 98 -3.46 -16.57 10.48
N VAL A 99 -4.70 -16.65 10.95
CA VAL A 99 -5.45 -17.91 11.04
C VAL A 99 -6.16 -18.16 9.72
N LYS A 100 -5.58 -18.96 8.82
CA LYS A 100 -6.12 -19.19 7.46
C LYS A 100 -7.58 -19.68 7.44
N ASN A 101 -8.01 -20.47 8.44
CA ASN A 101 -9.37 -20.99 8.56
C ASN A 101 -10.41 -19.93 8.98
N SER A 102 -9.97 -18.71 9.32
CA SER A 102 -10.84 -17.57 9.64
C SER A 102 -11.43 -16.87 8.42
N TRP A 103 -10.98 -17.22 7.21
CA TRP A 103 -11.61 -16.76 5.98
C TRP A 103 -13.03 -17.34 5.87
N LYS A 104 -14.05 -16.47 5.84
CA LYS A 104 -15.47 -16.85 5.77
C LYS A 104 -16.26 -16.01 4.77
N VAL A 105 -16.09 -14.69 4.85
CA VAL A 105 -16.83 -13.71 4.05
C VAL A 105 -15.83 -12.77 3.39
N ASN A 106 -16.11 -12.40 2.15
CA ASN A 106 -15.34 -11.40 1.43
C ASN A 106 -15.60 -10.01 2.02
N ARG A 107 -14.57 -9.41 2.61
CA ARG A 107 -14.63 -8.10 3.25
C ARG A 107 -13.23 -7.58 3.57
N VAL A 108 -13.14 -6.31 3.91
CA VAL A 108 -11.99 -5.73 4.60
C VAL A 108 -12.44 -5.23 5.96
N ILE A 109 -11.64 -5.52 6.99
CA ILE A 109 -11.81 -4.92 8.31
C ILE A 109 -10.84 -3.76 8.38
N TYR A 110 -11.36 -2.54 8.24
CA TYR A 110 -10.60 -1.31 8.44
C TYR A 110 -10.55 -0.96 9.93
N SER A 111 -9.35 -0.74 10.45
CA SER A 111 -9.18 -0.22 11.80
C SER A 111 -9.50 1.27 11.84
N ASN A 112 -10.06 1.73 12.96
CA ASN A 112 -10.18 3.17 13.21
C ASN A 112 -8.78 3.79 13.35
N LEU A 113 -8.67 5.04 12.90
CA LEU A 113 -7.48 5.85 13.15
C LEU A 113 -7.25 5.97 14.67
N ASP A 114 -5.99 6.08 15.06
CA ASP A 114 -5.65 6.38 16.45
C ASP A 114 -5.90 7.85 16.82
N SER A 115 -5.58 8.22 18.06
CA SER A 115 -5.77 9.58 18.57
C SER A 115 -4.93 10.65 17.86
N LEU A 116 -3.96 10.27 17.04
CA LEU A 116 -3.18 11.17 16.20
C LEU A 116 -3.65 11.14 14.73
N ASN A 117 -4.80 10.51 14.45
CA ASN A 117 -5.34 10.28 13.11
C ASN A 117 -4.49 9.35 12.23
N ARG A 118 -3.76 8.40 12.83
CA ARG A 118 -2.86 7.47 12.11
C ARG A 118 -3.49 6.10 11.92
N THR A 119 -3.09 5.39 10.86
CA THR A 119 -3.44 3.99 10.59
C THR A 119 -2.54 3.00 11.35
N SER A 120 -2.36 3.21 12.66
CA SER A 120 -1.42 2.45 13.49
C SER A 120 -1.88 1.05 13.91
N ARG A 121 -3.08 0.62 13.49
CA ARG A 121 -3.65 -0.71 13.74
C ARG A 121 -3.86 -1.47 12.42
N PRO A 122 -3.86 -2.82 12.45
CA PRO A 122 -3.93 -3.62 11.23
C PRO A 122 -5.25 -3.43 10.47
N ASN A 123 -5.16 -3.30 9.15
CA ASN A 123 -6.28 -3.57 8.25
C ASN A 123 -6.19 -5.02 7.77
N THR A 124 -7.30 -5.76 7.81
CA THR A 124 -7.33 -7.19 7.45
C THR A 124 -8.33 -7.44 6.33
N ALA A 125 -7.85 -7.91 5.19
CA ALA A 125 -8.62 -8.19 4.00
C ALA A 125 -8.82 -9.70 3.81
N PHE A 126 -10.06 -10.10 3.54
CA PHE A 126 -10.46 -11.47 3.23
C PHE A 126 -10.84 -11.52 1.76
N LEU A 127 -9.87 -11.90 0.93
CA LEU A 127 -9.89 -11.65 -0.51
C LEU A 127 -10.12 -12.94 -1.31
N GLU A 128 -10.68 -12.79 -2.49
CA GLU A 128 -10.83 -13.82 -3.51
C GLU A 128 -10.71 -13.23 -4.93
N LYS A 129 -10.81 -14.06 -5.97
CA LYS A 129 -10.53 -13.66 -7.36
C LYS A 129 -11.19 -12.34 -7.78
N ARG A 130 -12.45 -12.14 -7.38
CA ARG A 130 -13.26 -10.98 -7.77
C ARG A 130 -12.80 -9.64 -7.19
N ASN A 131 -11.84 -9.63 -6.26
CA ASN A 131 -11.27 -8.39 -5.73
C ASN A 131 -10.08 -7.88 -6.56
N VAL A 132 -9.63 -8.60 -7.59
CA VAL A 132 -8.59 -8.09 -8.49
C VAL A 132 -9.17 -6.94 -9.31
N ALA A 133 -8.71 -5.72 -9.04
CA ALA A 133 -9.26 -4.50 -9.65
C ALA A 133 -8.69 -4.22 -11.04
N ASN A 134 -9.49 -3.52 -11.85
CA ASN A 134 -9.03 -2.95 -13.11
C ASN A 134 -8.35 -1.60 -12.86
N ASP A 135 -7.08 -1.46 -13.26
CA ASP A 135 -6.31 -0.24 -13.07
C ASP A 135 -6.87 0.96 -13.85
N SER A 136 -7.68 0.75 -14.90
CA SER A 136 -8.32 1.85 -15.64
C SER A 136 -9.41 2.58 -14.84
N LEU A 137 -9.89 1.99 -13.73
CA LEU A 137 -10.88 2.61 -12.84
C LEU A 137 -10.21 3.42 -11.71
N ARG A 138 -8.88 3.56 -11.73
CA ARG A 138 -8.16 4.41 -10.78
C ARG A 138 -8.42 5.87 -11.05
N VAL A 139 -8.64 6.62 -9.97
CA VAL A 139 -8.84 8.07 -9.98
C VAL A 139 -7.77 8.75 -9.13
N ARG A 140 -7.70 10.08 -9.24
CA ARG A 140 -6.80 10.89 -8.43
C ARG A 140 -7.11 10.72 -6.94
N GLN A 141 -6.05 10.49 -6.16
CA GLN A 141 -6.15 10.47 -4.70
C GLN A 141 -5.99 11.88 -4.10
N PHE A 142 -6.73 12.16 -3.04
CA PHE A 142 -6.74 13.47 -2.38
C PHE A 142 -6.52 13.43 -0.87
N VAL A 143 -6.76 12.29 -0.20
CA VAL A 143 -6.52 12.17 1.25
C VAL A 143 -5.06 12.45 1.59
N GLU A 144 -4.81 13.30 2.56
CA GLU A 144 -3.46 13.59 3.05
C GLU A 144 -3.30 12.95 4.43
N PRO A 145 -2.60 11.80 4.53
CA PRO A 145 -2.37 11.15 5.82
C PRO A 145 -1.49 12.01 6.72
N THR A 146 -1.34 11.60 7.97
CA THR A 146 -0.41 12.25 8.89
C THR A 146 1.01 12.30 8.33
N GLY A 147 1.71 13.40 8.61
CA GLY A 147 3.07 13.62 8.12
C GLY A 147 3.16 13.84 6.60
N TRP A 148 2.05 14.05 5.90
CA TRP A 148 2.04 14.32 4.47
C TRP A 148 2.70 15.67 4.14
N HIS A 149 3.46 15.69 3.04
CA HIS A 149 4.05 16.88 2.43
C HIS A 149 3.90 16.79 0.91
N TYR A 150 4.19 17.89 0.21
CA TYR A 150 4.23 17.88 -1.25
C TYR A 150 5.09 16.73 -1.77
N ASN A 151 4.53 15.95 -2.70
CA ASN A 151 5.02 14.61 -3.00
C ASN A 151 6.29 14.58 -3.86
N ARG A 152 6.74 15.73 -4.39
CA ARG A 152 7.96 15.83 -5.19
C ARG A 152 8.98 16.76 -4.54
N ARG A 153 10.26 16.47 -4.76
CA ARG A 153 11.37 17.36 -4.42
C ARG A 153 12.44 17.23 -5.48
N ASN A 154 12.90 18.37 -6.02
CA ASN A 154 13.90 18.42 -7.10
C ASN A 154 13.52 17.52 -8.28
N GLY A 155 12.26 17.58 -8.71
CA GLY A 155 11.77 16.76 -9.82
C GLY A 155 11.56 15.27 -9.51
N THR A 156 11.96 14.77 -8.34
CA THR A 156 11.78 13.36 -7.93
C THR A 156 10.54 13.20 -7.06
N GLN A 157 9.69 12.22 -7.35
CA GLN A 157 8.60 11.86 -6.44
C GLN A 157 9.18 11.10 -5.24
N ILE A 158 8.90 11.57 -4.03
CA ILE A 158 9.43 11.02 -2.79
C ILE A 158 8.35 10.53 -1.83
N TYR A 159 7.09 10.96 -2.00
CA TYR A 159 5.96 10.47 -1.23
C TYR A 159 4.86 9.87 -2.12
N ASN A 160 4.16 8.90 -1.56
CA ASN A 160 2.91 8.31 -2.03
C ASN A 160 1.92 8.21 -0.87
N ARG A 161 0.63 8.22 -1.23
CA ARG A 161 -0.46 7.85 -0.34
C ARG A 161 -0.49 6.33 -0.30
N GLY A 162 0.30 5.75 0.60
CA GLY A 162 0.50 4.31 0.70
C GLY A 162 -0.77 3.63 1.18
N HIS A 163 -1.31 2.74 0.37
CA HIS A 163 -2.45 1.91 0.75
C HIS A 163 -1.99 0.78 1.67
N LEU A 164 -2.71 0.53 2.77
CA LEU A 164 -2.52 -0.70 3.54
C LEU A 164 -3.10 -1.91 2.78
N ILE A 165 -4.36 -1.81 2.36
CA ILE A 165 -4.98 -2.74 1.42
C ILE A 165 -4.99 -2.09 0.04
N ALA A 166 -4.18 -2.62 -0.86
CA ALA A 166 -3.97 -2.04 -2.18
C ALA A 166 -5.27 -1.99 -2.99
N TYR A 167 -5.46 -0.90 -3.72
CA TYR A 167 -6.50 -0.79 -4.75
C TYR A 167 -6.62 -2.05 -5.61
N SER A 168 -5.49 -2.56 -6.10
CA SER A 168 -5.41 -3.66 -7.07
C SER A 168 -5.98 -4.99 -6.57
N VAL A 169 -6.23 -5.14 -5.27
CA VAL A 169 -6.78 -6.36 -4.65
C VAL A 169 -8.02 -6.05 -3.80
N SER A 170 -8.66 -4.90 -3.99
CA SER A 170 -9.79 -4.44 -3.19
C SER A 170 -11.05 -4.15 -4.01
N ALA A 171 -11.14 -4.64 -5.25
CA ALA A 171 -12.32 -4.42 -6.09
C ALA A 171 -13.60 -4.88 -5.39
N GLY A 172 -14.64 -4.05 -5.45
CA GLY A 172 -15.92 -4.30 -4.80
C GLY A 172 -15.93 -4.04 -3.30
N ILE A 173 -14.80 -3.70 -2.68
CA ILE A 173 -14.78 -3.32 -1.27
C ILE A 173 -15.14 -1.83 -1.13
N ASP A 174 -16.20 -1.53 -0.41
CA ASP A 174 -16.58 -0.16 -0.07
C ASP A 174 -15.75 0.43 1.09
N GLN A 175 -15.97 1.71 1.42
CA GLN A 175 -15.23 2.39 2.50
C GLN A 175 -15.54 1.83 3.91
N SER A 176 -16.66 1.14 4.08
CA SER A 176 -17.00 0.43 5.31
C SER A 176 -16.37 -0.95 5.38
N GLY A 177 -15.76 -1.41 4.28
CA GLY A 177 -15.11 -2.70 4.16
C GLY A 177 -16.04 -3.83 3.71
N ASN A 178 -17.28 -3.52 3.32
CA ASN A 178 -18.21 -4.53 2.81
C ASN A 178 -17.98 -4.75 1.32
N TYR A 179 -18.26 -5.97 0.86
CA TYR A 179 -18.22 -6.29 -0.55
C TYR A 179 -19.56 -5.95 -1.23
N ASP A 180 -19.54 -5.12 -2.27
CA ASP A 180 -20.62 -4.87 -3.21
C ASP A 180 -20.18 -5.27 -4.63
N PRO A 181 -20.77 -6.31 -5.25
CA PRO A 181 -20.40 -6.75 -6.60
C PRO A 181 -20.69 -5.71 -7.69
N ARG A 182 -21.52 -4.70 -7.41
CA ARG A 182 -21.82 -3.61 -8.36
C ARG A 182 -20.69 -2.59 -8.41
N ASN A 183 -19.86 -2.52 -7.37
CA ASN A 183 -18.66 -1.70 -7.37
C ASN A 183 -17.50 -2.47 -7.99
N GLN A 184 -17.02 -2.04 -9.15
CA GLN A 184 -15.87 -2.68 -9.80
C GLN A 184 -14.54 -2.02 -9.44
N SER A 185 -14.59 -0.89 -8.73
CA SER A 185 -13.41 -0.16 -8.28
C SER A 185 -12.90 -0.70 -6.95
N GLY A 186 -11.60 -0.55 -6.71
CA GLY A 186 -11.00 -0.78 -5.40
C GLY A 186 -11.04 0.45 -4.51
N ASP A 187 -10.66 0.29 -3.24
CA ASP A 187 -10.52 1.41 -2.31
C ASP A 187 -9.40 2.36 -2.78
N GLN A 188 -9.71 3.66 -2.90
CA GLN A 188 -8.78 4.67 -3.42
C GLN A 188 -8.45 5.79 -2.42
N ASN A 189 -9.42 6.19 -1.61
CA ASN A 189 -9.39 7.41 -0.80
C ASN A 189 -9.96 7.19 0.61
N ASN A 190 -9.92 5.98 1.15
CA ASN A 190 -10.32 5.76 2.53
C ASN A 190 -9.22 6.20 3.49
N PRO A 191 -9.45 7.19 4.37
CA PRO A 191 -8.42 7.67 5.30
C PRO A 191 -7.96 6.58 6.28
N LYS A 192 -8.81 5.58 6.59
CA LYS A 192 -8.43 4.42 7.42
C LYS A 192 -7.49 3.44 6.72
N ASN A 193 -7.21 3.65 5.44
CA ASN A 193 -6.42 2.75 4.60
C ASN A 193 -5.17 3.41 4.01
N LEU A 194 -4.88 4.68 4.38
CA LEU A 194 -3.78 5.44 3.79
C LEU A 194 -2.79 5.91 4.86
N PHE A 195 -1.49 5.85 4.54
CA PHE A 195 -0.42 6.44 5.32
C PHE A 195 0.61 7.12 4.42
N THR A 196 1.40 8.05 4.96
CA THR A 196 2.49 8.68 4.22
C THR A 196 3.62 7.67 4.02
N GLN A 197 3.81 7.23 2.78
CA GLN A 197 4.83 6.26 2.41
C GLN A 197 5.79 6.89 1.40
N SER A 198 7.05 6.50 1.45
CA SER A 198 8.03 6.88 0.44
C SER A 198 7.67 6.31 -0.93
N ALA A 199 8.09 6.99 -1.99
CA ALA A 199 7.83 6.53 -3.35
C ALA A 199 8.47 5.15 -3.61
N PHE A 200 9.70 4.96 -3.16
CA PHE A 200 10.44 3.70 -3.26
C PHE A 200 9.75 2.55 -2.52
N SER A 201 9.45 2.70 -1.23
CA SER A 201 8.79 1.66 -0.43
C SER A 201 7.42 1.29 -1.02
N ASN A 202 6.63 2.27 -1.45
CA ASN A 202 5.30 2.05 -2.04
C ASN A 202 5.38 1.39 -3.43
N GLN A 203 6.11 1.99 -4.37
CA GLN A 203 6.04 1.60 -5.79
C GLN A 203 6.92 0.40 -6.11
N LYS A 204 8.02 0.21 -5.38
CA LYS A 204 8.99 -0.86 -5.65
C LYS A 204 8.82 -2.03 -4.70
N ILE A 205 8.93 -1.78 -3.40
CA ILE A 205 9.06 -2.88 -2.43
C ILE A 205 7.69 -3.49 -2.08
N GLN A 206 6.70 -2.67 -1.71
CA GLN A 206 5.37 -3.16 -1.37
C GLN A 206 4.70 -3.86 -2.55
N THR A 207 4.90 -3.35 -3.77
CA THR A 207 4.43 -3.98 -5.02
C THR A 207 4.89 -5.44 -5.18
N ILE A 208 6.07 -5.83 -4.68
CA ILE A 208 6.55 -7.22 -4.70
C ILE A 208 5.52 -8.15 -4.05
N PHE A 209 5.10 -7.79 -2.83
CA PHE A 209 4.24 -8.64 -2.01
C PHE A 209 2.77 -8.55 -2.44
N GLU A 210 2.33 -7.36 -2.87
CA GLU A 210 1.01 -7.21 -3.48
C GLU A 210 0.85 -8.02 -4.76
N ALA A 211 1.92 -8.13 -5.57
CA ALA A 211 1.92 -8.98 -6.77
C ALA A 211 1.78 -10.47 -6.42
N LYS A 212 2.42 -10.94 -5.33
CA LYS A 212 2.24 -12.32 -4.82
C LYS A 212 0.78 -12.59 -4.44
N VAL A 213 0.14 -11.67 -3.71
CA VAL A 213 -1.29 -11.75 -3.37
C VAL A 213 -2.14 -11.75 -4.63
N ARG A 214 -1.93 -10.81 -5.55
CA ARG A 214 -2.71 -10.69 -6.80
C ARG A 214 -2.58 -11.94 -7.66
N LYS A 215 -1.39 -12.54 -7.75
CA LYS A 215 -1.15 -13.82 -8.44
C LYS A 215 -1.97 -14.94 -7.81
N ALA A 216 -1.96 -15.08 -6.49
CA ALA A 216 -2.76 -16.08 -5.79
C ALA A 216 -4.27 -15.90 -6.04
N LEU A 217 -4.78 -14.66 -6.00
CA LEU A 217 -6.18 -14.35 -6.30
C LEU A 217 -6.55 -14.74 -7.74
N ARG A 218 -5.70 -14.44 -8.72
CA ARG A 218 -5.92 -14.84 -10.13
C ARG A 218 -5.92 -16.35 -10.32
N GLN A 219 -5.19 -17.09 -9.48
CA GLN A 219 -5.21 -18.56 -9.40
C GLN A 219 -6.41 -19.12 -8.62
N ASN A 220 -7.47 -18.31 -8.42
CA ASN A 220 -8.68 -18.67 -7.68
C ASN A 220 -8.45 -19.02 -6.19
N LYS A 221 -7.32 -18.60 -5.60
CA LYS A 221 -7.09 -18.81 -4.16
C LYS A 221 -7.86 -17.78 -3.35
N ARG A 222 -8.26 -18.19 -2.14
CA ARG A 222 -8.77 -17.29 -1.10
C ARG A 222 -7.63 -16.91 -0.19
N VAL A 223 -7.45 -15.61 0.05
CA VAL A 223 -6.29 -15.06 0.76
C VAL A 223 -6.76 -14.18 1.90
N ILE A 224 -6.19 -14.37 3.09
CA ILE A 224 -6.23 -13.37 4.15
C ILE A 224 -4.95 -12.55 4.03
N TYR A 225 -5.09 -11.24 3.87
CA TYR A 225 -3.99 -10.29 3.77
C TYR A 225 -4.13 -9.24 4.86
N GLN A 226 -3.07 -8.98 5.61
CA GLN A 226 -3.06 -7.97 6.66
C GLN A 226 -1.88 -7.02 6.48
N ALA A 227 -2.14 -5.73 6.62
CA ALA A 227 -1.16 -4.67 6.55
C ALA A 227 -1.27 -3.75 7.77
N THR A 228 -0.13 -3.43 8.37
CA THR A 228 -0.05 -2.59 9.57
C THR A 228 1.06 -1.55 9.42
N ALA A 229 0.70 -0.26 9.34
CA ALA A 229 1.69 0.81 9.38
C ALA A 229 2.26 0.92 10.81
N ILE A 230 3.59 0.91 10.90
CA ILE A 230 4.32 0.88 12.17
C ILE A 230 4.86 2.26 12.48
N PHE A 231 4.38 2.87 13.57
CA PHE A 231 4.80 4.19 14.06
C PHE A 231 5.57 4.02 15.38
N ARG A 232 6.58 4.87 15.63
CA ARG A 232 7.27 4.92 16.93
C ARG A 232 6.74 6.10 17.75
N GLY A 233 6.20 5.81 18.93
CA GLY A 233 5.67 6.84 19.82
C GLY A 233 4.66 7.75 19.12
N ASN A 234 4.93 9.06 19.13
CA ASN A 234 4.07 10.10 18.57
C ASN A 234 4.44 10.51 17.13
N GLU A 235 5.24 9.72 16.43
CA GLU A 235 5.61 9.99 15.05
C GLU A 235 4.40 10.07 14.12
N LEU A 236 4.40 11.04 13.21
CA LEU A 236 3.32 11.26 12.25
C LEU A 236 3.53 10.53 10.93
N MET A 237 4.75 10.06 10.64
CA MET A 237 5.06 9.20 9.50
C MET A 237 5.52 7.83 10.00
N ALA A 238 5.01 6.76 9.40
CA ALA A 238 5.34 5.40 9.79
C ALA A 238 6.82 5.10 9.47
N ARG A 239 7.50 4.36 10.36
CA ARG A 239 8.85 3.81 10.15
C ARG A 239 8.89 2.73 9.07
N GLY A 240 7.77 2.07 8.87
CA GLY A 240 7.61 0.97 7.93
C GLY A 240 6.21 0.41 7.94
N VAL A 241 6.01 -0.71 7.25
CA VAL A 241 4.73 -1.43 7.23
C VAL A 241 5.00 -2.92 7.34
N ASN A 242 4.29 -3.59 8.25
CA ASN A 242 4.24 -5.05 8.29
C ASN A 242 3.18 -5.54 7.31
N LEU A 243 3.56 -6.46 6.43
CA LEU A 243 2.63 -7.16 5.54
C LEU A 243 2.72 -8.65 5.81
N GLN A 244 1.57 -9.30 5.94
CA GLN A 244 1.48 -10.75 6.02
C GLN A 244 0.28 -11.26 5.23
N ALA A 245 0.44 -12.40 4.57
CA ALA A 245 -0.64 -13.05 3.84
C ALA A 245 -0.61 -14.55 4.05
N VAL A 246 -1.80 -15.16 4.05
CA VAL A 246 -1.94 -16.62 3.99
C VAL A 246 -3.12 -17.00 3.10
N SER A 247 -2.93 -17.95 2.18
CA SER A 247 -4.05 -18.55 1.45
C SER A 247 -4.71 -19.68 2.24
N THR A 248 -5.99 -19.93 2.01
CA THR A 248 -6.72 -21.00 2.71
C THR A 248 -6.13 -22.39 2.44
N ASP A 249 -5.54 -22.59 1.27
CA ASP A 249 -4.80 -23.80 0.89
C ASP A 249 -3.36 -23.86 1.44
N GLY A 250 -2.87 -22.77 2.05
CA GLY A 250 -1.51 -22.66 2.62
C GLY A 250 -0.37 -22.44 1.62
N THR A 251 -0.65 -22.39 0.31
CA THR A 251 0.40 -22.27 -0.73
C THR A 251 0.97 -20.86 -0.91
N LEU A 252 0.25 -19.82 -0.47
CA LEU A 252 0.78 -18.49 -0.24
C LEU A 252 0.93 -18.31 1.27
N ASN A 253 2.15 -18.05 1.73
CA ASN A 253 2.42 -17.69 3.11
C ASN A 253 3.62 -16.74 3.15
N PHE A 254 3.46 -15.56 3.73
CA PHE A 254 4.56 -14.64 3.99
C PHE A 254 4.29 -13.75 5.19
N ASN A 255 5.36 -13.25 5.80
CA ASN A 255 5.31 -12.21 6.83
C ASN A 255 6.61 -11.40 6.80
N ILE A 256 6.48 -10.12 6.48
CA ILE A 256 7.62 -9.22 6.25
C ILE A 256 7.39 -7.87 6.90
N TYR A 257 8.47 -7.13 7.11
CA TYR A 257 8.44 -5.72 7.48
C TYR A 257 9.23 -4.92 6.44
N LEU A 258 8.55 -4.00 5.76
CA LEU A 258 9.16 -3.06 4.83
C LEU A 258 9.59 -1.80 5.58
N TYR A 259 10.79 -1.30 5.34
CA TYR A 259 11.20 0.01 5.81
C TYR A 259 10.56 1.12 4.95
N ASN A 260 10.10 2.19 5.58
CA ASN A 260 9.59 3.38 4.89
C ASN A 260 10.75 4.33 4.60
N VAL A 261 11.56 3.97 3.60
CA VAL A 261 12.81 4.65 3.23
C VAL A 261 12.85 4.98 1.74
N GLN A 262 13.66 5.97 1.39
CA GLN A 262 13.82 6.45 0.01
C GLN A 262 15.32 6.62 -0.26
N PRO A 263 15.89 5.93 -1.25
CA PRO A 263 17.28 6.16 -1.67
C PRO A 263 17.53 7.65 -1.95
N GLY A 264 18.62 8.18 -1.42
CA GLY A 264 18.99 9.60 -1.56
C GLY A 264 18.22 10.59 -0.67
N TYR A 265 17.34 10.11 0.22
CA TYR A 265 16.57 10.96 1.12
C TYR A 265 16.52 10.39 2.53
N GLU A 266 16.50 11.30 3.49
CA GLU A 266 16.29 11.00 4.91
C GLU A 266 14.97 11.62 5.37
N PHE A 267 14.16 10.86 6.09
CA PHE A 267 12.88 11.34 6.63
C PHE A 267 12.98 11.63 8.13
N ASN A 268 12.45 12.79 8.52
CA ASN A 268 12.08 13.06 9.90
C ASN A 268 10.70 12.44 10.17
N TYR A 269 10.67 11.25 10.76
CA TYR A 269 9.42 10.52 11.02
C TYR A 269 8.47 11.23 11.99
N ASN A 270 8.96 12.15 12.82
CA ASN A 270 8.10 12.91 13.75
C ASN A 270 7.08 13.77 13.01
N ASN A 271 7.45 14.35 11.86
CA ASN A 271 6.58 15.26 11.10
C ASN A 271 6.49 14.93 9.61
N GLY A 272 7.17 13.89 9.15
CA GLY A 272 7.21 13.42 7.78
C GLY A 272 8.11 14.21 6.83
N ARG A 273 8.80 15.28 7.25
CA ARG A 273 9.66 16.09 6.35
C ARG A 273 10.85 15.28 5.85
N ALA A 274 11.17 15.41 4.56
CA ALA A 274 12.38 14.86 3.98
C ALA A 274 13.55 15.85 4.03
N LYS A 275 14.77 15.34 3.93
CA LYS A 275 16.00 16.05 3.56
C LYS A 275 16.71 15.24 2.48
N VAL A 276 17.30 15.92 1.50
CA VAL A 276 18.17 15.26 0.53
C VAL A 276 19.41 14.76 1.27
N ASN A 277 19.70 13.48 1.12
CA ASN A 277 20.87 12.83 1.70
C ASN A 277 21.35 11.72 0.74
N HIS A 278 22.24 12.07 -0.19
CA HIS A 278 22.73 11.17 -1.23
C HIS A 278 23.55 9.99 -0.69
N GLN A 279 23.91 9.99 0.59
CA GLN A 279 24.58 8.87 1.24
C GLN A 279 23.63 7.74 1.62
N ILE A 280 22.31 7.99 1.61
CA ILE A 280 21.30 6.97 1.89
C ILE A 280 21.18 6.02 0.70
N GLN A 281 21.69 4.80 0.90
CA GLN A 281 21.63 3.67 0.00
C GLN A 281 20.65 2.64 0.55
N VAL A 282 19.86 2.04 -0.34
CA VAL A 282 18.91 0.98 0.01
C VAL A 282 19.04 -0.13 -1.02
N ASN A 283 19.31 -1.34 -0.55
CA ASN A 283 19.33 -2.53 -1.39
C ASN A 283 17.93 -3.13 -1.46
N GLU A 284 17.61 -3.73 -2.60
CA GLU A 284 16.30 -4.35 -2.86
C GLU A 284 16.22 -5.78 -2.35
#